data_AF-A0A4Q4N052-F1
#
_entry.id   AF-A0A4Q4N052-F1
#
_cell.length_a   1.000
_cell.length_b   1.000
_cell.length_c   1.000
_cell.angle_alpha   90.00
_cell.angle_beta   90.00
_cell.angle_gamma   90.00
#
_symmetry.space_group_name_H-M   'P 1'
#
loop_
_entity.id
_entity.type
_entity.pdbx_description
1 polymer ?
#
loop_
_entity_poly.entity_id
_entity_poly.type
_entity_poly.pdbx_seq_one_letter_code
_entity_poly.pdbx_strand_id
1 'polypeptide(L)'
;MAHTAKNFLSFAPLFNSLLLVATGAGIGPLLSLLSSPAIAHMRKQGRQVRVMWCVYDPNAVRWRFVQDIIRRVDQQPKIFDSRNGRPDVAHEAELMKRRCYLEAVMVVSNAKLTREVVEAIKGNGGAAYGAVFDS
;
A
#
# COMPACT_ATOMS: atom_id res chain seq x y z
N MET A 1 23.43 15.76 -2.74
CA MET A 1 22.23 16.33 -2.09
C MET A 1 21.00 15.74 -2.76
N ALA A 2 20.31 14.81 -2.10
CA ALA A 2 19.09 14.22 -2.67
C ALA A 2 17.90 15.14 -2.39
N HIS A 3 17.33 15.74 -3.43
CA HIS A 3 16.07 16.45 -3.34
C HIS A 3 14.99 15.46 -2.89
N THR A 4 14.57 15.57 -1.63
CA THR A 4 13.44 14.79 -1.11
C THR A 4 12.17 15.44 -1.64
N ALA A 5 11.66 14.93 -2.76
CA ALA A 5 10.28 15.21 -3.14
C ALA A 5 9.40 14.72 -1.98
N LYS A 6 8.75 15.64 -1.26
CA LYS A 6 7.81 15.32 -0.18
C LYS A 6 6.53 14.74 -0.79
N ASN A 7 6.58 13.46 -1.13
CA ASN A 7 5.45 12.64 -1.57
C ASN A 7 4.48 12.45 -0.39
N PHE A 8 3.16 12.38 -0.61
CA PHE A 8 2.15 12.11 0.44
C PHE A 8 2.47 10.91 1.32
N LEU A 9 3.23 9.93 0.82
CA LEU A 9 3.78 8.81 1.58
C LEU A 9 4.63 9.23 2.79
N SER A 10 5.15 10.46 2.83
CA SER A 10 5.86 11.02 4.00
C SER A 10 4.95 11.20 5.22
N PHE A 11 3.62 11.14 5.06
CA PHE A 11 2.67 11.18 6.17
C PHE A 11 2.49 9.82 6.86
N ALA A 12 3.05 8.72 6.35
CA ALA A 12 2.91 7.40 6.95
C ALA A 12 3.27 7.36 8.46
N PRO A 13 4.34 8.05 8.95
CA PRO A 13 4.69 8.05 10.37
C PRO A 13 3.72 8.80 11.30
N LEU A 14 2.67 9.44 10.77
CA LEU A 14 1.62 10.04 11.59
C LEU A 14 0.68 9.00 12.20
N PHE A 15 0.67 7.77 11.66
CA PHE A 15 -0.23 6.70 12.08
C PHE A 15 0.52 5.63 12.89
N ASN A 16 -0.17 5.01 13.84
CA ASN A 16 0.27 3.81 14.57
C ASN A 16 0.00 2.54 13.77
N SER A 17 -1.00 2.55 12.89
CA SER A 17 -1.32 1.41 12.04
C SER A 17 -1.80 1.84 10.66
N LEU A 18 -1.21 1.25 9.60
CA LEU A 18 -1.53 1.64 8.23
C LEU A 18 -1.64 0.47 7.25
N LEU A 19 -2.51 0.64 6.25
CA LEU A 19 -2.56 -0.18 5.05
C LEU A 19 -1.93 0.56 3.87
N LEU A 20 -0.90 -0.01 3.28
CA LEU A 20 -0.32 0.43 2.02
C LEU A 20 -0.92 -0.37 0.86
N VAL A 21 -1.55 0.31 -0.08
CA VAL A 21 -2.19 -0.30 -1.25
C VAL A 21 -1.46 0.12 -2.52
N ALA A 22 -1.10 -0.84 -3.37
CA ALA A 22 -0.62 -0.55 -4.73
C ALA A 22 -1.26 -1.48 -5.77
N THR A 23 -1.36 -1.01 -7.01
CA THR A 23 -1.69 -1.89 -8.14
C THR A 23 -0.77 -1.71 -9.34
N GLY A 24 -0.63 -2.78 -10.11
CA GLY A 24 0.16 -2.81 -11.34
C GLY A 24 1.67 -2.80 -11.11
N ALA A 25 2.38 -2.59 -12.21
CA ALA A 25 3.85 -2.51 -12.27
C ALA A 25 4.40 -1.21 -11.66
N GLY A 26 3.59 -0.14 -11.60
CA GLY A 26 3.94 1.17 -11.05
C GLY A 26 4.09 1.23 -9.52
N ILE A 27 4.40 0.11 -8.85
CA ILE A 27 4.58 0.02 -7.39
C ILE A 27 5.81 0.78 -6.86
N GLY A 28 6.67 1.30 -7.76
CA GLY A 28 7.92 1.99 -7.42
C GLY A 28 7.86 2.99 -6.24
N PRO A 29 6.90 3.93 -6.20
CA PRO A 29 6.76 4.86 -5.08
C PRO A 29 6.52 4.14 -3.74
N LEU A 30 5.74 3.06 -3.75
CA LEU A 30 5.50 2.25 -2.55
C LEU A 30 6.77 1.50 -2.12
N LEU A 31 7.54 0.94 -3.06
CA LEU A 31 8.79 0.24 -2.74
C LEU A 31 9.82 1.17 -2.11
N SER A 32 9.90 2.41 -2.58
CA SER A 32 10.74 3.46 -2.01
C SER A 32 10.35 3.73 -0.55
N LEU A 33 9.05 3.86 -0.25
CA LEU A 33 8.56 3.99 1.12
C LEU A 33 8.88 2.75 1.97
N LEU A 34 8.58 1.54 1.49
CA LEU A 34 8.79 0.29 2.22
C LEU A 34 10.26 0.09 2.61
N SER A 35 11.18 0.58 1.77
CA SER A 35 12.64 0.51 2.01
C SER A 35 13.18 1.69 2.81
N SER A 36 12.34 2.66 3.17
CA SER A 36 12.77 3.89 3.83
C SER A 36 13.03 3.71 5.33
N PRO A 37 13.89 4.57 5.93
CA PRO A 37 14.08 4.61 7.38
C PRO A 37 12.78 4.85 8.16
N ALA A 38 11.80 5.55 7.57
CA ALA A 38 10.51 5.82 8.20
C ALA A 38 9.76 4.51 8.51
N ILE A 39 9.59 3.62 7.53
CA ILE A 39 8.94 2.32 7.76
C ILE A 39 9.74 1.45 8.71
N ALA A 40 11.07 1.44 8.60
CA ALA A 40 11.93 0.71 9.53
C ALA A 40 11.75 1.21 10.98
N HIS A 41 11.68 2.52 11.19
CA HIS A 41 11.47 3.13 12.50
C HIS A 41 10.09 2.83 13.07
N MET A 42 9.04 2.97 12.26
CA MET A 42 7.68 2.60 12.67
C MET A 42 7.62 1.16 13.19
N ARG A 43 8.21 0.22 12.45
CA ARG A 43 8.23 -1.19 12.84
C ARG A 43 9.04 -1.45 14.11
N LYS A 44 10.18 -0.77 14.29
CA LYS A 44 10.96 -0.83 15.54
C LYS A 44 10.17 -0.33 16.75
N GLN A 45 9.23 0.58 16.55
CA GLN A 45 8.31 1.07 17.58
C GLN A 45 7.08 0.17 17.79
N GLY A 46 7.01 -0.99 17.14
CA GLY A 46 5.85 -1.89 17.23
C GLY A 46 4.63 -1.41 16.46
N ARG A 47 4.76 -0.39 15.61
CA ARG A 47 3.65 0.09 14.77
C ARG A 47 3.35 -0.89 13.65
N GLN A 48 2.07 -0.99 13.31
CA GLN A 48 1.58 -1.97 12.35
C GLN A 48 1.60 -1.42 10.93
N VAL A 49 2.31 -2.10 10.04
CA VAL A 49 2.32 -1.77 8.61
C VAL A 49 1.85 -2.99 7.84
N ARG A 50 0.74 -2.86 7.11
CA ARG A 50 0.19 -3.91 6.25
C ARG A 50 0.30 -3.50 4.79
N VAL A 51 0.45 -4.47 3.90
CA VAL A 51 0.61 -4.24 2.48
C VAL A 51 -0.40 -5.05 1.69
N MET A 52 -1.06 -4.38 0.74
CA MET A 52 -1.89 -4.98 -0.28
C MET A 52 -1.37 -4.61 -1.67
N TRP A 53 -1.13 -5.61 -2.51
CA TRP A 53 -0.64 -5.39 -3.86
C TRP A 53 -1.38 -6.26 -4.87
N CYS A 54 -1.93 -5.66 -5.92
CA CYS A 54 -2.54 -6.39 -7.03
C CYS A 54 -1.71 -6.19 -8.30
N VAL A 55 -1.24 -7.27 -8.91
CA VAL A 55 -0.45 -7.21 -10.16
C VAL A 55 -0.70 -8.44 -11.03
N TYR A 56 -0.34 -8.33 -12.31
CA TYR A 56 -0.32 -9.46 -13.21
C TYR A 56 0.84 -10.41 -12.88
N ASP A 57 0.51 -11.68 -12.62
CA ASP A 57 1.46 -12.75 -12.33
C ASP A 57 2.48 -12.36 -11.25
N PRO A 58 2.07 -12.14 -9.99
CA PRO A 58 2.95 -11.66 -8.92
C PRO A 58 4.13 -12.59 -8.65
N ASN A 59 4.02 -13.87 -9.03
CA ASN A 59 5.07 -14.88 -8.83
C ASN A 59 6.09 -14.94 -9.97
N ALA A 60 5.92 -14.16 -11.03
CA ALA A 60 6.92 -14.01 -12.08
C ALA A 60 8.27 -13.60 -11.48
N VAL A 61 9.37 -14.12 -12.04
CA VAL A 61 10.74 -13.88 -11.53
C VAL A 61 11.05 -12.38 -11.38
N ARG A 62 10.55 -11.55 -12.32
CA ARG A 62 10.70 -10.09 -12.28
C ARG A 62 10.14 -9.44 -11.02
N TRP A 63 9.21 -10.08 -10.31
CA TRP A 63 8.59 -9.55 -9.10
C TRP A 63 9.17 -10.10 -7.81
N ARG A 64 10.14 -11.01 -7.88
CA ARG A 64 10.77 -11.60 -6.68
C ARG A 64 11.29 -10.51 -5.73
N PHE A 65 11.99 -9.52 -6.27
CA PHE A 65 12.51 -8.40 -5.48
C PHE A 65 11.40 -7.57 -4.79
N VAL A 66 10.26 -7.37 -5.46
CA VAL A 66 9.11 -6.66 -4.90
C VAL A 66 8.52 -7.45 -3.74
N GLN A 67 8.31 -8.75 -3.95
CA GLN A 67 7.79 -9.65 -2.91
C GLN A 67 8.72 -9.69 -1.69
N ASP A 68 10.04 -9.71 -1.90
CA ASP A 68 11.03 -9.71 -0.82
C ASP A 68 10.96 -8.41 -0.01
N ILE A 69 10.87 -7.26 -0.67
CA ILE A 69 10.73 -5.94 0.00
C ILE A 69 9.42 -5.88 0.80
N ILE A 70 8.30 -6.30 0.20
CA ILE A 70 6.99 -6.32 0.87
C ILE A 70 7.05 -7.23 2.09
N ARG A 71 7.54 -8.47 1.96
CA ARG A 71 7.58 -9.45 3.05
C ARG A 71 8.55 -9.09 4.17
N ARG A 72 9.57 -8.29 3.89
CA ARG A 72 10.42 -7.71 4.93
C ARG A 72 9.64 -6.77 5.83
N VAL A 73 8.58 -6.12 5.35
CA VAL A 73 7.75 -5.16 6.10
C VAL A 73 6.52 -5.84 6.73
N ASP A 74 5.73 -6.52 5.91
CA ASP A 74 4.51 -7.24 6.30
C ASP A 74 4.72 -8.74 6.09
N GLN A 75 4.70 -9.53 7.16
CA GLN A 75 4.89 -10.99 7.08
C GLN A 75 3.68 -11.71 6.44
N GLN A 76 2.51 -11.07 6.38
CA GLN A 76 1.28 -11.64 5.83
C GLN A 76 0.62 -10.65 4.85
N PRO A 77 1.31 -10.27 3.76
CA PRO A 77 0.76 -9.29 2.83
C PRO A 77 -0.39 -9.90 2.02
N LYS A 78 -1.37 -9.08 1.64
CA LYS A 78 -2.39 -9.49 0.66
C LYS A 78 -1.89 -9.21 -0.75
N ILE A 79 -1.45 -10.25 -1.46
CA ILE A 79 -0.99 -10.14 -2.84
C ILE A 79 -2.00 -10.82 -3.77
N PHE A 80 -2.56 -10.06 -4.70
CA PHE A 80 -3.52 -10.55 -5.68
C PHE A 80 -2.87 -10.72 -7.05
N ASP A 81 -3.16 -11.87 -7.67
CA ASP A 81 -2.81 -12.14 -9.06
C ASP A 81 -3.98 -11.76 -9.97
N SER A 82 -3.79 -10.72 -10.78
CA SER A 82 -4.84 -10.25 -11.69
C SER A 82 -5.15 -11.22 -12.84
N ARG A 83 -4.36 -12.29 -13.04
CA ARG A 83 -4.72 -13.40 -13.95
C ARG A 83 -5.96 -14.15 -13.49
N ASN A 84 -6.21 -14.16 -12.19
CA ASN A 84 -7.37 -14.81 -11.57
C ASN A 84 -8.60 -13.88 -11.51
N GLY A 85 -8.53 -12.74 -12.20
CA GLY A 85 -9.49 -11.64 -12.07
C GLY A 85 -8.94 -10.51 -11.21
N ARG A 86 -9.41 -9.28 -11.48
CA ARG A 86 -9.05 -8.11 -10.67
C ARG A 86 -9.99 -8.04 -9.47
N PRO A 87 -9.47 -8.04 -8.22
CA PRO A 87 -10.33 -7.91 -7.05
C PRO A 87 -10.97 -6.53 -7.01
N ASP A 88 -12.07 -6.42 -6.26
CA ASP A 88 -12.55 -5.12 -5.78
C ASP A 88 -11.57 -4.62 -4.71
N VAL A 89 -10.58 -3.85 -5.16
CA VAL A 89 -9.50 -3.34 -4.29
C VAL A 89 -10.05 -2.40 -3.22
N ALA A 90 -11.12 -1.66 -3.49
CA ALA A 90 -11.73 -0.77 -2.51
C ALA A 90 -12.37 -1.60 -1.37
N HIS A 91 -13.16 -2.61 -1.73
CA HIS A 91 -13.74 -3.54 -0.76
C HIS A 91 -12.67 -4.28 0.06
N GLU A 92 -11.64 -4.80 -0.61
CA GLU A 92 -10.55 -5.54 0.04
C GLU A 92 -9.74 -4.65 1.01
N ALA A 93 -9.49 -3.39 0.64
CA ALA A 93 -8.83 -2.42 1.51
C ALA A 93 -9.67 -2.11 2.75
N GLU A 94 -10.98 -1.92 2.58
CA GLU A 94 -11.93 -1.66 3.67
C GLU A 94 -12.00 -2.84 4.64
N LEU A 95 -12.13 -4.06 4.09
CA LEU A 95 -12.14 -5.30 4.86
C LEU A 95 -10.84 -5.48 5.66
N MET A 96 -9.70 -5.25 5.03
CA MET A 96 -8.40 -5.40 5.69
C MET A 96 -8.19 -4.32 6.77
N LYS A 97 -8.57 -3.06 6.49
CA LYS A 97 -8.55 -1.99 7.49
C LYS A 97 -9.34 -2.38 8.74
N ARG A 98 -10.56 -2.88 8.58
CA ARG A 98 -11.41 -3.32 9.70
C ARG A 98 -10.81 -4.51 10.44
N ARG A 99 -10.47 -5.59 9.74
CA ARG A 99 -9.95 -6.83 10.35
C ARG A 99 -8.62 -6.65 11.08
N CYS A 100 -7.81 -5.71 10.60
CA CYS A 100 -6.49 -5.44 11.15
C CYS A 100 -6.46 -4.20 12.05
N TYR A 101 -7.61 -3.58 12.34
CA TYR A 101 -7.74 -2.36 13.16
C TYR A 101 -6.77 -1.23 12.73
N LEU A 102 -6.70 -0.98 11.42
CA LEU A 102 -5.79 0.01 10.84
C LEU A 102 -6.37 1.42 10.92
N GLU A 103 -5.56 2.40 11.31
CA GLU A 103 -5.97 3.81 11.41
C GLU A 103 -6.20 4.43 10.02
N ALA A 104 -5.28 4.18 9.08
CA ALA A 104 -5.30 4.80 7.76
C ALA A 104 -5.00 3.84 6.60
N VAL A 105 -5.46 4.22 5.41
CA VAL A 105 -5.15 3.58 4.13
C VAL A 105 -4.43 4.57 3.22
N MET A 106 -3.29 4.17 2.65
CA MET A 106 -2.55 4.96 1.66
C MET A 106 -2.48 4.17 0.36
N VAL A 107 -3.00 4.72 -0.73
CA VAL A 107 -3.11 4.03 -2.03
C VAL A 107 -2.26 4.71 -3.11
N VAL A 108 -1.56 3.90 -3.90
CA VAL A 108 -0.83 4.32 -5.11
C VAL A 108 -1.34 3.51 -6.28
N SER A 109 -2.06 4.14 -7.20
CA SER A 109 -2.68 3.47 -8.35
C SER A 109 -3.06 4.49 -9.44
N ASN A 110 -3.69 4.04 -10.52
CA ASN A 110 -4.36 4.93 -11.47
C ASN A 110 -5.48 5.77 -10.82
N ALA A 111 -5.96 6.80 -11.52
CA ALA A 111 -6.90 7.79 -10.99
C ALA A 111 -8.22 7.17 -10.52
N LYS A 112 -8.79 6.28 -11.33
CA LYS A 112 -10.08 5.62 -11.04
C LYS A 112 -10.01 4.84 -9.73
N LEU A 113 -9.06 3.91 -9.61
CA LEU A 113 -8.97 3.04 -8.44
C LEU A 113 -8.53 3.81 -7.18
N THR A 114 -7.64 4.80 -7.35
CA THR A 114 -7.25 5.69 -6.26
C THR A 114 -8.48 6.38 -5.66
N ARG A 115 -9.36 6.92 -6.51
CA ARG A 115 -10.62 7.54 -6.09
C ARG A 115 -11.54 6.55 -5.38
N GLU A 116 -11.79 5.38 -5.99
CA GLU A 116 -12.65 4.33 -5.43
C GLU A 116 -12.22 3.92 -4.02
N VAL A 117 -10.92 3.67 -3.80
CA VAL A 117 -10.38 3.33 -2.47
C VAL A 117 -10.56 4.48 -1.48
N VAL A 118 -10.22 5.72 -1.86
CA VAL A 118 -10.32 6.86 -0.95
C VAL A 118 -11.76 7.14 -0.57
N GLU A 119 -12.69 7.12 -1.53
CA GLU A 119 -14.12 7.35 -1.29
C GLU A 119 -14.72 6.24 -0.42
N ALA A 120 -14.41 4.97 -0.68
CA ALA A 120 -14.91 3.84 0.12
C ALA A 120 -14.45 3.92 1.58
N ILE A 121 -13.16 4.21 1.82
CA ILE A 121 -12.65 4.28 3.20
C ILE A 121 -13.21 5.51 3.93
N LYS A 122 -13.23 6.68 3.28
CA LYS A 122 -13.75 7.91 3.90
C LYS A 122 -15.25 7.87 4.13
N GLY A 123 -16.01 7.29 3.19
CA GLY A 123 -17.45 7.09 3.32
C GLY A 123 -17.82 6.25 4.55
N ASN A 124 -16.91 5.38 5.00
CA ASN A 124 -17.06 4.58 6.22
C ASN A 124 -16.33 5.18 7.45
N GLY A 125 -16.04 6.48 7.43
CA GLY A 125 -15.44 7.21 8.56
C GLY A 125 -13.94 6.96 8.77
N GLY A 126 -13.26 6.30 7.82
CA GLY A 126 -11.83 6.03 7.88
C GLY A 126 -10.95 7.13 7.28
N ALA A 127 -9.67 7.14 7.65
CA ALA A 127 -8.68 7.99 7.00
C ALA A 127 -8.11 7.30 5.74
N ALA A 128 -8.15 7.98 4.60
CA ALA A 128 -7.52 7.51 3.38
C ALA A 128 -6.89 8.63 2.54
N TYR A 129 -5.76 8.30 1.93
CA TYR A 129 -4.95 9.20 1.10
C TYR A 129 -4.48 8.47 -0.15
N GLY A 130 -4.46 9.15 -1.28
CA GLY A 130 -4.11 8.55 -2.55
C GLY A 130 -3.16 9.42 -3.36
N ALA A 131 -2.22 8.78 -4.06
CA ALA A 131 -1.55 9.40 -5.20
C ALA A 131 -1.89 8.63 -6.47
N VAL A 132 -2.16 9.42 -7.51
CA VAL A 132 -2.31 8.91 -8.85
C VAL A 132 -0.92 8.67 -9.43
N PHE A 133 -0.66 7.44 -9.83
CA PHE A 133 0.52 7.04 -10.57
C PHE A 133 0.03 6.18 -11.74
N ASP A 134 0.02 6.77 -12.93
CA ASP A 134 -0.32 6.07 -14.16
C ASP A 134 0.98 5.69 -14.87
N SER A 135 1.06 4.45 -15.35
CA SER A 135 2.21 3.89 -16.07
C SER A 135 1.95 3.81 -17.55
#